data_AF-A0A0C2CQ65-F1
#
_entry.id   AF-A0A0C2CQ65-F1
#
_cell.length_a   1.000
_cell.length_b   1.000
_cell.length_c   1.000
_cell.angle_alpha   90.00
_cell.angle_beta   90.00
_cell.angle_gamma   90.00
#
_symmetry.space_group_name_H-M   'P 1'
#
loop_
_entity.id
_entity.type
_entity.pdbx_description
1 polymer ?
#
loop_
_entity_poly.entity_id
_entity_poly.type
_entity_poly.pdbx_seq_one_letter_code
_entity_poly.pdbx_strand_id
1 'polypeptide(L)'
;MVLLAGIPLFYMELSLGQYYRKGAITTWGRVCPLFKGIGYCVIMIAFYTDFFYNVVIAWGLHYLYASFTIDLPWASCNNSYNSPACYEPQ
;
A
#
# COMPACT_ATOMS: atom_id res chain seq x y z
N MET A 1 -5.50 -10.82 18.89
CA MET A 1 -4.93 -9.46 18.75
C MET A 1 -5.85 -8.50 18.00
N VAL A 2 -6.49 -8.91 16.90
CA VAL A 2 -7.43 -8.03 16.13
C VAL A 2 -8.54 -7.47 17.01
N LEU A 3 -9.27 -8.31 17.76
CA LEU A 3 -10.38 -7.86 18.60
C LEU A 3 -9.94 -6.95 19.76
N LEU A 4 -8.77 -7.20 20.35
CA LEU A 4 -8.31 -6.52 21.57
C LEU A 4 -7.48 -5.26 21.29
N ALA A 5 -6.79 -5.19 20.16
CA ALA A 5 -5.89 -4.07 19.82
C ALA A 5 -6.24 -3.43 18.47
N GLY A 6 -6.43 -4.24 17.42
CA GLY A 6 -6.71 -3.73 16.07
C GLY A 6 -8.00 -2.91 16.00
N ILE A 7 -9.12 -3.48 16.44
CA ILE A 7 -10.43 -2.82 16.41
C ILE A 7 -10.43 -1.55 17.28
N PRO A 8 -10.00 -1.59 18.56
CA PRO A 8 -9.96 -0.38 19.38
C PRO A 8 -9.07 0.73 18.82
N LEU A 9 -7.89 0.41 18.29
CA LEU A 9 -6.98 1.42 17.71
C LEU A 9 -7.56 2.06 16.45
N PHE A 10 -8.13 1.24 15.56
CA PHE A 10 -8.78 1.73 14.34
C PHE A 10 -9.99 2.63 14.68
N TYR A 11 -10.79 2.22 15.66
CA TYR A 11 -11.93 3.02 16.12
C TYR A 11 -11.50 4.34 16.78
N MET A 12 -10.43 4.33 17.57
CA MET A 12 -9.84 5.53 18.17
C MET A 12 -9.41 6.54 17.10
N GLU A 13 -8.71 6.09 16.05
CA GLU A 13 -8.27 6.99 14.98
C GLU A 13 -9.44 7.59 14.20
N LEU A 14 -10.44 6.78 13.84
CA LEU A 14 -11.64 7.24 13.16
C LEU A 14 -12.44 8.26 13.99
N SER A 15 -12.69 7.95 15.27
CA SER A 15 -13.43 8.84 16.18
C SER A 15 -12.70 10.16 16.43
N LEU A 16 -11.37 10.15 16.59
CA LEU A 16 -10.55 11.36 16.69
C LEU A 16 -10.61 12.20 15.41
N GLY A 17 -10.48 11.57 14.24
CA GLY A 17 -10.58 12.25 12.95
C GLY A 17 -11.94 12.93 12.75
N GLN A 18 -13.02 12.23 13.10
CA GLN A 18 -14.39 12.75 13.02
C GLN A 18 -14.66 13.89 14.00
N TYR A 19 -14.15 13.81 15.24
CA TYR A 19 -14.36 14.83 16.26
C TYR A 19 -13.61 16.14 15.93
N TYR A 20 -12.32 16.05 15.60
CA TYR A 20 -11.50 17.23 15.34
C TYR A 20 -11.66 17.80 13.93
N ARG A 21 -12.09 16.99 12.95
CA ARG A 21 -12.31 17.37 11.54
C ARG A 21 -11.10 18.05 10.89
N LYS A 22 -9.91 17.56 11.22
CA LYS A 22 -8.63 18.08 10.73
C LYS A 22 -7.68 16.93 10.41
N GLY A 23 -6.62 17.23 9.67
CA GLY A 23 -5.57 16.25 9.34
C GLY A 23 -4.71 15.87 10.56
N ALA A 24 -3.91 14.81 10.41
CA ALA A 24 -3.16 14.17 11.50
C ALA A 24 -2.31 15.14 12.34
N ILE A 25 -1.50 16.02 11.73
CA ILE A 25 -0.66 17.01 12.47
C ILE A 25 -1.50 17.89 13.38
N THR A 26 -2.56 18.47 12.83
CA THR A 26 -3.45 19.39 13.54
C THR A 26 -4.29 18.68 14.61
N THR A 27 -4.70 17.44 14.37
CA THR A 27 -5.45 16.64 15.34
C THR A 27 -4.59 16.31 16.55
N TRP A 28 -3.38 15.78 16.35
CA TRP A 28 -2.45 15.50 17.45
C TRP A 28 -2.03 16.76 18.21
N GLY A 29 -1.82 17.88 17.51
CA GLY A 29 -1.54 19.17 18.15
C GLY A 29 -2.69 19.73 19.01
N ARG A 30 -3.95 19.38 18.71
CA ARG A 30 -5.13 19.75 19.51
C ARG A 30 -5.41 18.80 20.67
N VAL A 31 -5.04 17.53 20.54
CA VAL A 31 -5.13 16.54 21.64
C VAL A 31 -4.06 16.85 22.68
N CYS A 32 -2.80 16.93 22.25
CA CYS A 32 -1.67 17.26 23.12
C CYS A 32 -0.56 17.94 22.29
N PRO A 33 -0.28 19.23 22.50
CA PRO A 33 0.73 19.96 21.73
C PRO A 33 2.13 19.32 21.75
N LEU A 34 2.50 18.63 22.85
CA LEU A 34 3.77 17.90 22.96
C LEU A 34 3.86 16.75 21.94
N PHE A 35 2.74 16.09 21.63
CA PHE A 35 2.68 14.96 20.70
C PHE A 35 2.40 15.35 19.25
N LYS A 36 2.51 16.64 18.91
CA LYS A 36 2.36 17.11 17.52
C LYS A 36 3.33 16.40 16.55
N GLY A 37 4.48 15.95 17.04
CA GLY A 37 5.45 15.15 16.26
C GLY A 37 4.87 13.87 15.65
N ILE A 38 3.91 13.21 16.32
CA ILE A 38 3.28 11.98 15.83
C ILE A 38 2.63 12.21 14.45
N GLY A 39 1.95 13.34 14.28
CA GLY A 39 1.31 13.66 13.00
C GLY A 39 2.29 13.86 11.85
N TYR A 40 3.50 14.38 12.12
CA TYR A 40 4.55 14.47 11.10
C TYR A 40 5.11 13.09 10.74
N CYS A 41 5.34 12.23 11.74
CA CYS A 41 5.79 10.87 11.50
C CYS A 41 4.80 10.07 10.64
N VAL A 42 3.50 10.17 10.93
CA VAL A 42 2.44 9.49 10.14
C VAL A 42 2.49 9.93 8.67
N ILE A 43 2.64 11.23 8.41
CA ILE A 43 2.71 11.74 7.03
C ILE A 43 3.99 11.29 6.32
N MET A 44 5.13 11.27 7.01
CA MET A 44 6.38 10.77 6.43
C MET A 44 6.30 9.27 6.10
N ILE A 45 5.69 8.47 6.96
CA ILE A 45 5.49 7.03 6.73
C ILE A 45 4.59 6.83 5.51
N ALA A 46 3.49 7.58 5.39
CA ALA A 46 2.61 7.53 4.22
C ALA A 46 3.38 7.89 2.93
N PHE A 47 4.20 8.95 2.97
CA PHE A 47 5.02 9.38 1.85
C PHE A 47 6.04 8.30 1.41
N TYR A 48 6.72 7.65 2.36
CA TYR A 48 7.62 6.54 2.02
C TYR A 48 6.87 5.33 1.47
N THR A 49 5.65 5.09 1.95
CA THR A 49 4.80 3.99 1.49
C THR A 49 4.38 4.19 0.03
N ASP A 50 4.06 5.42 -0.36
CA ASP A 50 3.67 5.75 -1.73
C ASP A 50 4.77 5.39 -2.75
N PHE A 51 6.06 5.54 -2.42
CA PHE A 51 7.13 5.24 -3.38
C PHE A 51 7.17 3.79 -3.83
N PHE A 52 7.04 2.83 -2.92
CA PHE A 52 7.10 1.41 -3.28
C PHE A 52 5.72 0.86 -3.66
N TYR A 53 4.66 1.33 -3.02
CA TYR A 53 3.32 0.77 -3.22
C TYR A 53 2.77 1.09 -4.62
N ASN A 54 3.05 2.28 -5.16
CA ASN A 54 2.65 2.64 -6.52
C ASN A 54 3.32 1.77 -7.59
N VAL A 55 4.55 1.28 -7.35
CA VAL A 55 5.24 0.36 -8.26
C VAL A 55 4.49 -0.98 -8.35
N VAL A 56 3.99 -1.50 -7.22
CA VAL A 56 3.21 -2.73 -7.20
C VAL A 56 1.89 -2.57 -7.97
N ILE A 57 1.21 -1.43 -7.80
CA ILE A 57 0.01 -1.11 -8.59
C ILE A 57 0.34 -1.05 -10.08
N ALA A 58 1.45 -0.42 -10.46
CA ALA A 58 1.90 -0.34 -11.85
C ALA A 58 2.20 -1.73 -12.44
N TRP A 59 2.82 -2.64 -11.69
CA TRP A 59 2.97 -4.04 -12.11
C TRP A 59 1.61 -4.72 -12.30
N GLY A 60 0.66 -4.53 -11.38
CA GLY A 60 -0.70 -5.06 -11.53
C GLY A 60 -1.39 -4.58 -12.81
N LEU A 61 -1.30 -3.28 -13.11
CA LEU A 61 -1.84 -2.71 -14.35
C LEU A 61 -1.12 -3.22 -15.60
N HIS A 62 0.20 -3.40 -15.54
CA HIS A 62 0.98 -3.95 -16.63
C HIS A 62 0.58 -5.39 -16.96
N TYR A 63 0.48 -6.25 -15.93
CA TYR A 63 0.03 -7.63 -16.11
C TYR A 63 -1.43 -7.71 -16.57
N LEU A 64 -2.30 -6.81 -16.07
CA LEU A 64 -3.68 -6.72 -16.54
C LEU A 64 -3.74 -6.38 -18.03
N TYR A 65 -2.99 -5.37 -18.48
CA TYR A 65 -2.93 -4.99 -19.88
C TYR A 65 -2.38 -6.12 -20.76
N ALA A 66 -1.30 -6.77 -20.33
CA ALA A 66 -0.68 -7.88 -21.04
C ALA A 66 -1.57 -9.13 -21.12
N SER A 67 -2.58 -9.24 -20.24
CA SER A 67 -3.55 -10.34 -20.23
C SER A 67 -4.66 -10.21 -21.29
N PHE A 68 -4.78 -9.07 -21.99
CA PHE A 68 -5.74 -8.91 -23.09
C PHE A 68 -5.25 -9.55 -24.40
N THR A 69 -4.81 -10.80 -24.33
CA THR A 69 -4.31 -11.63 -25.42
C THR A 69 -4.87 -13.05 -25.27
N ILE A 70 -4.93 -13.81 -26.37
CA ILE A 70 -5.40 -15.21 -26.32
C ILE A 70 -4.31 -16.10 -25.70
N ASP A 71 -3.09 -15.97 -26.20
CA ASP A 71 -1.91 -16.67 -25.69
C ASP A 71 -1.17 -15.75 -24.70
N LEU A 72 -1.15 -16.13 -23.42
CA LEU A 72 -0.51 -15.30 -22.39
C LEU A 72 1.01 -15.32 -22.54
N PRO A 73 1.69 -14.17 -22.39
CA PRO A 73 3.13 -14.08 -22.64
C PRO A 73 3.98 -14.89 -21.64
N TRP A 74 3.45 -15.18 -20.45
CA TRP A 74 4.11 -16.04 -19.44
C TRP A 74 3.63 -17.50 -19.47
N ALA A 75 2.85 -17.91 -20.47
CA ALA A 75 2.41 -19.30 -20.60
C ALA A 75 3.50 -20.23 -21.14
N SER A 76 4.47 -19.71 -21.90
CA SER A 76 5.56 -20.48 -22.49
C SER A 76 6.94 -19.83 -22.30
N CYS A 77 7.96 -20.67 -22.38
CA CYS A 77 9.38 -20.38 -22.41
C CYS A 77 9.88 -20.00 -23.81
N ASN A 78 9.09 -20.10 -24.87
CA ASN A 78 9.48 -19.70 -26.24
C ASN A 78 9.36 -18.19 -26.50
N ASN A 79 9.95 -17.37 -25.62
CA ASN A 79 10.00 -15.91 -25.77
C ASN A 79 11.44 -15.42 -25.82
N SER A 80 11.67 -14.26 -26.44
CA SER A 80 13.01 -13.67 -26.60
C SER A 80 13.69 -13.27 -25.29
N TYR A 81 12.93 -13.04 -24.22
CA TYR A 81 13.45 -12.69 -22.89
C TYR A 81 13.75 -13.90 -22.00
N ASN A 82 13.45 -15.12 -22.45
CA ASN A 82 13.66 -16.33 -21.66
C ASN A 82 15.10 -16.84 -21.79
N SER A 83 15.57 -17.50 -20.73
CA SER A 83 16.90 -18.13 -20.68
C SER A 83 16.83 -19.64 -20.98
N PRO A 84 17.96 -20.30 -21.29
CA PRO A 84 18.00 -21.75 -21.49
C PRO A 84 17.56 -22.58 -20.26
N ALA A 85 17.49 -21.96 -19.08
CA ALA A 85 17.04 -22.59 -17.84
C ALA A 85 15.52 -22.43 -17.59
N CYS A 86 14.77 -21.84 -18.53
CA CYS A 86 13.32 -21.70 -18.42
C CYS A 86 12.64 -23.08 -18.44
N TYR A 87 11.68 -23.28 -17.53
CA TYR A 87 10.96 -24.54 -17.38
C TYR A 87 9.46 -24.33 -17.66
N GLU A 88 8.93 -25.11 -18.59
CA GLU A 88 7.48 -25.26 -18.80
C GLU A 88 7.04 -26.58 -18.16
N PRO A 89 6.08 -26.56 -17.22
CA PRO A 89 5.46 -27.79 -16.74
C PRO A 89 4.68 -28.46 -17.88
N GLN A 90 4.88 -29.77 -18.06
CA GLN A 90 4.15 -30.58 -19.04
C GLN A 90 2.66 -30.72 -18.68
#